data_AF-A0A847YLZ3-F1
#
_entry.id   AF-A0A847YLZ3-F1
#
_cell.length_a   1.000
_cell.length_b   1.000
_cell.length_c   1.000
_cell.angle_alpha   90.00
_cell.angle_beta   90.00
_cell.angle_gamma   90.00
#
_symmetry.space_group_name_H-M   'P 1'
#
loop_
_entity.id
_entity.type
_entity.pdbx_description
1 polymer ?
#
loop_
_entity_poly.entity_id
_entity_poly.type
_entity_poly.pdbx_seq_one_letter_code
_entity_poly.pdbx_strand_id
1 'polypeptide(L)'
;MKKGAAWMAMLAVAIELGTGLPVAAAAKVLPAGGGQKVACLDYGMEMRNGKEVKSCLLAAPGDFPAAGGQTISCAAKYSIAFRTDGKVEYCTLGKDMEFRRTAQEKIGCQAGGRVAFYPDGTVEVARLKQSMHLPYDKNKQVACQAGAPVTFRADGQVATCMLAEASLFLEGSKKKPTASACQVGGLIAFDEFGAFNGCYPPPAPKTTEKPAKQGGQTQ
;
A
#
# COMPACT_ATOMS: atom_id res chain seq x y z
N MET A 1 -36.92 -35.92 -0.22
CA MET A 1 -36.15 -34.74 0.23
C MET A 1 -35.06 -35.21 1.20
N LYS A 2 -33.80 -35.30 0.76
CA LYS A 2 -32.66 -35.73 1.61
C LYS A 2 -31.99 -34.49 2.21
N LYS A 3 -31.99 -34.36 3.54
CA LYS A 3 -31.22 -33.33 4.26
C LYS A 3 -29.77 -33.80 4.36
N GLY A 4 -28.86 -33.12 3.67
CA GLY A 4 -27.41 -33.33 3.80
C GLY A 4 -26.88 -32.52 4.97
N ALA A 5 -26.31 -33.20 5.97
CA ALA A 5 -25.60 -32.57 7.08
C ALA A 5 -24.22 -32.10 6.58
N ALA A 6 -23.97 -30.79 6.64
CA ALA A 6 -22.65 -30.22 6.41
C ALA A 6 -21.82 -30.33 7.70
N TRP A 7 -20.79 -31.16 7.68
CA TRP A 7 -19.79 -31.22 8.75
C TRP A 7 -18.80 -30.06 8.61
N MET A 8 -18.70 -29.24 9.66
CA MET A 8 -17.61 -28.26 9.83
C MET A 8 -16.45 -28.99 10.52
N ALA A 9 -15.34 -29.18 9.80
CA ALA A 9 -14.11 -29.67 10.40
C ALA A 9 -13.40 -28.50 11.11
N MET A 10 -13.28 -28.57 12.44
CA MET A 10 -12.37 -27.73 13.20
C MET A 10 -10.98 -28.35 13.13
N LEU A 11 -10.02 -27.63 12.53
CA LEU A 11 -8.60 -27.95 12.61
C LEU A 11 -8.01 -27.16 13.78
N ALA A 12 -7.75 -27.86 14.88
CA ALA A 12 -6.94 -27.33 15.98
C ALA A 12 -5.47 -27.54 15.63
N VAL A 13 -4.71 -26.46 15.49
CA VAL A 13 -3.24 -26.51 15.37
C VAL A 13 -2.68 -26.37 16.78
N ALA A 14 -2.10 -27.46 17.30
CA ALA A 14 -1.38 -27.44 18.56
C ALA A 14 0.07 -26.97 18.32
N ILE A 15 0.47 -25.91 19.02
CA ILE A 15 1.87 -25.50 19.14
C ILE A 15 2.26 -25.78 20.59
N GLU A 16 3.19 -26.70 20.81
CA GLU A 16 3.77 -26.91 22.15
C GLU A 16 4.76 -25.79 22.46
N LEU A 17 4.54 -25.09 23.57
CA LEU A 17 5.56 -24.24 24.18
C LEU A 17 5.57 -24.44 25.69
N GLY A 18 6.76 -24.66 26.22
CA GLY A 18 7.07 -24.60 27.63
C GLY A 18 6.60 -23.28 28.25
N THR A 19 5.94 -23.41 29.40
CA THR A 19 5.65 -22.38 30.41
C THR A 19 5.50 -20.95 29.91
N GLY A 20 4.44 -20.73 29.14
CA GLY A 20 3.91 -19.41 28.80
C GLY A 20 2.65 -19.65 27.99
N LEU A 21 1.49 -19.71 28.66
CA LEU A 21 0.20 -20.04 28.05
C LEU A 21 0.02 -19.26 26.72
N PRO A 22 0.11 -19.91 25.55
CA PRO A 22 -0.23 -19.24 24.32
C PRO A 22 -1.75 -19.07 24.34
N VAL A 23 -2.23 -17.83 24.45
CA VAL A 23 -3.59 -17.51 24.05
C VAL A 23 -3.62 -17.67 22.52
N ALA A 24 -3.79 -18.90 22.07
CA ALA A 24 -4.09 -19.20 20.68
C ALA A 24 -5.48 -18.60 20.43
N ALA A 25 -5.50 -17.42 19.80
CA ALA A 25 -6.75 -16.83 19.32
C ALA A 25 -7.45 -17.87 18.44
N ALA A 26 -8.72 -18.15 18.72
CA ALA A 26 -9.43 -19.19 18.01
C ALA A 26 -9.57 -18.79 16.54
N ALA A 27 -9.15 -19.67 15.63
CA ALA A 27 -9.30 -19.44 14.21
C ALA A 27 -10.66 -19.96 13.73
N LYS A 28 -11.35 -19.19 12.89
CA LYS A 28 -12.59 -19.61 12.24
C LYS A 28 -12.41 -19.60 10.72
N VAL A 29 -12.74 -20.74 10.09
CA VAL A 29 -12.77 -20.83 8.63
C VAL A 29 -14.15 -20.39 8.14
N LEU A 30 -14.18 -19.33 7.34
CA LEU A 30 -15.40 -18.67 6.87
C LEU A 30 -15.34 -18.44 5.36
N PRO A 31 -16.49 -18.38 4.66
CA PRO A 31 -16.52 -18.01 3.24
C PRO A 31 -16.16 -16.53 3.05
N ALA A 32 -15.44 -16.19 1.98
CA ALA A 32 -14.97 -14.82 1.66
C ALA A 32 -15.52 -14.28 0.32
N GLY A 33 -16.48 -14.96 -0.29
CA GLY A 33 -16.99 -14.69 -1.65
C GLY A 33 -16.30 -15.55 -2.72
N GLY A 34 -16.89 -15.65 -3.91
CA GLY A 34 -16.29 -16.37 -5.06
C GLY A 34 -15.95 -17.85 -4.82
N GLY A 35 -16.58 -18.51 -3.84
CA GLY A 35 -16.23 -19.87 -3.41
C GLY A 35 -14.97 -19.96 -2.52
N GLN A 36 -14.31 -18.85 -2.21
CA GLN A 36 -13.15 -18.81 -1.33
C GLN A 36 -13.52 -19.01 0.13
N LYS A 37 -12.63 -19.67 0.87
CA LYS A 37 -12.68 -19.77 2.33
C LYS A 37 -11.40 -19.20 2.93
N VAL A 38 -11.51 -18.56 4.07
CA VAL A 38 -10.40 -17.91 4.76
C VAL A 38 -10.42 -18.28 6.24
N ALA A 39 -9.25 -18.56 6.80
CA ALA A 39 -9.08 -18.73 8.23
C ALA A 39 -8.78 -17.37 8.87
N CYS A 40 -9.74 -16.84 9.63
CA CYS A 40 -9.64 -15.58 10.34
C CYS A 40 -9.47 -15.81 11.83
N LEU A 41 -8.82 -14.87 12.52
CA LEU A 41 -8.92 -14.78 13.98
C LEU A 41 -10.36 -14.46 14.38
N ASP A 42 -10.77 -14.90 15.57
CA ASP A 42 -12.12 -14.70 16.13
C ASP A 42 -12.46 -13.24 16.47
N TYR A 43 -11.49 -12.33 16.39
CA TYR A 43 -11.65 -10.89 16.53
C TYR A 43 -11.22 -10.12 15.26
N GLY A 44 -11.71 -8.89 15.12
CA GLY A 44 -11.36 -8.03 13.98
C GLY A 44 -11.93 -8.50 12.63
N MET A 45 -12.98 -9.32 12.65
CA MET A 45 -13.72 -9.74 11.44
C MET A 45 -14.85 -8.77 11.12
N GLU A 46 -14.90 -8.34 9.87
CA GLU A 46 -16.04 -7.64 9.29
C GLU A 46 -16.77 -8.57 8.32
N MET A 47 -18.07 -8.78 8.54
CA MET A 47 -18.89 -9.66 7.71
C MET A 47 -19.69 -8.85 6.69
N ARG A 48 -19.69 -9.30 5.43
CA ARG A 48 -20.63 -8.88 4.39
C ARG A 48 -21.94 -9.63 4.55
N ASN A 49 -23.03 -8.88 4.76
CA ASN A 49 -24.40 -9.40 4.85
C ASN A 49 -24.56 -10.54 5.89
N GLY A 50 -23.70 -10.58 6.91
CA GLY A 50 -23.67 -11.64 7.93
C GLY A 50 -23.28 -13.04 7.43
N LYS A 51 -22.87 -13.20 6.15
CA LYS A 51 -22.62 -14.50 5.53
C LYS A 51 -21.18 -14.71 5.12
N GLU A 52 -20.55 -13.69 4.54
CA GLU A 52 -19.19 -13.77 3.99
C GLU A 52 -18.26 -12.82 4.73
N VAL A 53 -16.98 -13.14 4.80
CA VAL A 53 -15.95 -12.23 5.33
C VAL A 53 -15.70 -11.14 4.29
N LYS A 54 -15.87 -9.88 4.72
CA LYS A 54 -15.43 -8.70 3.97
C LYS A 54 -13.96 -8.41 4.28
N SER A 55 -13.60 -8.40 5.56
CA SER A 55 -12.22 -8.23 6.01
C SER A 55 -11.99 -8.98 7.32
N CYS A 56 -10.75 -9.40 7.58
CA CYS A 56 -10.36 -9.98 8.86
C CYS A 56 -8.85 -9.95 9.09
N LEU A 57 -8.41 -10.28 10.31
CA LEU A 57 -7.03 -10.65 10.57
C LEU A 57 -6.82 -12.13 10.22
N LEU A 58 -5.85 -12.42 9.35
CA LEU A 58 -5.54 -13.79 8.96
C LEU A 58 -5.02 -14.62 10.14
N ALA A 59 -5.55 -15.81 10.34
CA ALA A 59 -5.06 -16.71 11.38
C ALA A 59 -3.72 -17.38 11.01
N ALA A 60 -3.52 -17.66 9.73
CA ALA A 60 -2.33 -18.28 9.17
C ALA A 60 -1.96 -17.60 7.84
N PRO A 61 -0.70 -17.71 7.37
CA PRO A 61 -0.35 -17.23 6.04
C PRO A 61 -1.15 -18.00 4.99
N GLY A 62 -1.48 -17.35 3.89
CA GLY A 62 -2.29 -17.98 2.85
C GLY A 62 -2.08 -17.36 1.48
N ASP A 63 -2.31 -18.17 0.46
CA ASP A 63 -2.28 -17.74 -0.94
C ASP A 63 -3.72 -17.61 -1.45
N PHE A 64 -4.04 -16.44 -2.03
CA PHE A 64 -5.38 -16.08 -2.45
C PHE A 64 -5.38 -15.51 -3.88
N PRO A 65 -6.48 -15.56 -4.63
CA PRO A 65 -6.57 -14.82 -5.89
C PRO A 65 -6.67 -13.32 -5.61
N ALA A 66 -5.80 -12.50 -6.22
CA ALA A 66 -5.88 -11.05 -6.17
C ALA A 66 -6.76 -10.48 -7.30
N ALA A 67 -7.18 -9.22 -7.16
CA ALA A 67 -7.67 -8.47 -8.31
C ALA A 67 -6.61 -8.54 -9.44
N GLY A 68 -7.04 -8.88 -10.66
CA GLY A 68 -6.14 -9.17 -11.80
C GLY A 68 -5.83 -10.64 -12.03
N GLY A 69 -6.29 -11.55 -11.15
CA GLY A 69 -6.25 -13.00 -11.37
C GLY A 69 -4.94 -13.69 -10.99
N GLN A 70 -3.91 -12.94 -10.62
CA GLN A 70 -2.69 -13.49 -10.04
C GLN A 70 -2.91 -13.98 -8.60
N THR A 71 -2.13 -14.97 -8.17
CA THR A 71 -2.11 -15.38 -6.75
C THR A 71 -1.28 -14.41 -5.93
N ILE A 72 -1.78 -13.99 -4.77
CA ILE A 72 -1.09 -13.16 -3.77
C ILE A 72 -0.86 -13.97 -2.48
N SER A 73 0.33 -13.84 -1.90
CA SER A 73 0.71 -14.48 -0.64
C SER A 73 0.58 -13.48 0.50
N CYS A 74 -0.36 -13.73 1.42
CA CYS A 74 -0.69 -12.84 2.52
C CYS A 74 -0.17 -13.38 3.86
N ALA A 75 0.38 -12.49 4.69
CA ALA A 75 0.95 -12.82 5.98
C ALA A 75 -0.12 -13.03 7.06
N ALA A 76 0.12 -13.96 7.99
CA ALA A 76 -0.71 -14.14 9.18
C ALA A 76 -0.71 -12.90 10.08
N LYS A 77 -1.74 -12.77 10.90
CA LYS A 77 -1.92 -11.73 11.93
C LYS A 77 -2.07 -10.30 11.39
N TYR A 78 -2.15 -10.16 10.07
CA TYR A 78 -2.43 -8.89 9.40
C TYR A 78 -3.80 -8.92 8.73
N SER A 79 -4.32 -7.72 8.47
CA SER A 79 -5.60 -7.54 7.80
C SER A 79 -5.54 -8.00 6.35
N ILE A 80 -6.59 -8.69 5.93
CA ILE A 80 -6.93 -9.00 4.55
C ILE A 80 -8.35 -8.50 4.28
N ALA A 81 -8.63 -8.02 3.08
CA ALA A 81 -9.99 -7.75 2.62
C ALA A 81 -10.25 -8.40 1.27
N PHE A 82 -11.51 -8.81 1.08
CA PHE A 82 -11.98 -9.51 -0.10
C PHE A 82 -13.09 -8.72 -0.78
N ARG A 83 -13.09 -8.75 -2.11
CA ARG A 83 -14.19 -8.29 -2.96
C ARG A 83 -15.35 -9.29 -2.93
N THR A 84 -16.46 -8.93 -3.57
CA THR A 84 -17.64 -9.80 -3.67
C THR A 84 -17.39 -11.07 -4.49
N ASP A 85 -16.43 -11.02 -5.42
CA ASP A 85 -16.00 -12.18 -6.21
C ASP A 85 -14.92 -13.03 -5.52
N GLY A 86 -14.64 -12.77 -4.23
CA GLY A 86 -13.66 -13.53 -3.45
C GLY A 86 -12.19 -13.19 -3.73
N LYS A 87 -11.91 -12.22 -4.60
CA LYS A 87 -10.55 -11.75 -4.84
C LYS A 87 -10.08 -10.79 -3.75
N VAL A 88 -8.79 -10.82 -3.44
CA VAL A 88 -8.17 -9.91 -2.48
C VAL A 88 -8.18 -8.49 -3.01
N GLU A 89 -8.68 -7.58 -2.19
CA GLU A 89 -8.64 -6.12 -2.38
C GLU A 89 -7.36 -5.54 -1.80
N TYR A 90 -6.99 -5.95 -0.58
CA TYR A 90 -5.70 -5.65 0.02
C TYR A 90 -5.27 -6.72 1.02
N CYS A 91 -3.96 -6.87 1.22
CA CYS A 91 -3.39 -7.59 2.37
C CYS A 91 -1.95 -7.14 2.67
N THR A 92 -1.39 -7.61 3.78
CA THR A 92 0.06 -7.54 4.02
C THR A 92 0.75 -8.74 3.37
N LEU A 93 1.81 -8.52 2.60
CA LEU A 93 2.52 -9.59 1.89
C LEU A 93 3.29 -10.51 2.82
N GLY A 94 3.20 -11.82 2.59
CA GLY A 94 3.99 -12.84 3.27
C GLY A 94 5.40 -13.02 2.69
N LYS A 95 5.61 -12.64 1.43
CA LYS A 95 6.89 -12.69 0.72
C LYS A 95 7.00 -11.57 -0.30
N ASP A 96 8.20 -11.31 -0.80
CA ASP A 96 8.39 -10.39 -1.91
C ASP A 96 7.62 -10.89 -3.14
N MET A 97 6.92 -9.98 -3.83
CA MET A 97 6.13 -10.30 -5.01
C MET A 97 6.22 -9.18 -6.04
N GLU A 98 5.86 -9.46 -7.29
CA GLU A 98 5.74 -8.44 -8.32
C GLU A 98 4.30 -8.33 -8.77
N PHE A 99 3.81 -7.10 -8.92
CA PHE A 99 2.44 -6.83 -9.34
C PHE A 99 2.40 -5.87 -10.51
N ARG A 100 1.35 -6.01 -11.32
CA ARG A 100 1.07 -5.15 -12.47
C ARG A 100 0.83 -3.71 -11.98
N ARG A 101 1.62 -2.74 -12.46
CA ARG A 101 1.36 -1.30 -12.25
C ARG A 101 0.60 -0.72 -13.45
N THR A 102 1.01 -1.11 -14.66
CA THR A 102 0.39 -0.73 -15.93
C THR A 102 0.20 -1.99 -16.77
N ALA A 103 -0.39 -1.90 -17.97
CA ALA A 103 -0.50 -3.07 -18.84
C ALA A 103 0.87 -3.66 -19.26
N GLN A 104 1.94 -2.85 -19.22
CA GLN A 104 3.27 -3.22 -19.70
C GLN A 104 4.31 -3.37 -18.59
N GLU A 105 4.05 -2.82 -17.41
CA GLU A 105 5.05 -2.74 -16.34
C GLU A 105 4.57 -3.36 -15.04
N LYS A 106 5.53 -3.95 -14.33
CA LYS A 106 5.37 -4.49 -13.00
C LYS A 106 6.22 -3.70 -12.01
N ILE A 107 5.87 -3.86 -10.73
CA ILE A 107 6.65 -3.32 -9.64
C ILE A 107 6.90 -4.38 -8.58
N GLY A 108 8.12 -4.40 -8.05
CA GLY A 108 8.51 -5.26 -6.95
C GLY A 108 8.02 -4.71 -5.62
N CYS A 109 7.25 -5.51 -4.91
CA CYS A 109 6.69 -5.22 -3.60
C CYS A 109 7.37 -6.05 -2.52
N GLN A 110 7.73 -5.39 -1.41
CA GLN A 110 8.45 -5.99 -0.30
C GLN A 110 7.52 -6.78 0.63
N ALA A 111 7.99 -7.95 1.10
CA ALA A 111 7.37 -8.69 2.19
C ALA A 111 7.10 -7.80 3.42
N GLY A 112 6.01 -8.08 4.15
CA GLY A 112 5.56 -7.26 5.27
C GLY A 112 4.99 -5.90 4.89
N GLY A 113 5.01 -5.53 3.60
CA GLY A 113 4.33 -4.35 3.07
C GLY A 113 2.85 -4.60 2.81
N ARG A 114 2.03 -3.58 3.04
CA ARG A 114 0.64 -3.58 2.57
C ARG A 114 0.62 -3.42 1.04
N VAL A 115 -0.18 -4.24 0.38
CA VAL A 115 -0.53 -4.09 -1.03
C VAL A 115 -2.04 -3.99 -1.17
N ALA A 116 -2.49 -3.08 -2.02
CA ALA A 116 -3.89 -2.91 -2.42
C ALA A 116 -4.02 -2.81 -3.93
N PHE A 117 -5.19 -3.15 -4.48
CA PHE A 117 -5.41 -3.21 -5.92
C PHE A 117 -6.64 -2.43 -6.36
N TYR A 118 -6.52 -1.82 -7.53
CA TYR A 118 -7.66 -1.34 -8.29
C TYR A 118 -8.55 -2.49 -8.76
N PRO A 119 -9.82 -2.21 -9.15
CA PRO A 119 -10.74 -3.23 -9.63
C PRO A 119 -10.23 -4.05 -10.84
N ASP A 120 -9.37 -3.47 -11.67
CA ASP A 120 -8.76 -4.11 -12.84
C ASP A 120 -7.52 -4.96 -12.50
N GLY A 121 -7.08 -4.93 -11.24
CA GLY A 121 -5.93 -5.66 -10.74
C GLY A 121 -4.57 -4.99 -10.91
N THR A 122 -4.54 -3.73 -11.33
CA THR A 122 -3.33 -2.92 -11.14
C THR A 122 -3.14 -2.58 -9.66
N VAL A 123 -1.89 -2.43 -9.24
CA VAL A 123 -1.55 -2.08 -7.85
C VAL A 123 -1.87 -0.61 -7.58
N GLU A 124 -2.59 -0.36 -6.49
CA GLU A 124 -2.94 0.97 -5.98
C GLU A 124 -1.95 1.41 -4.89
N VAL A 125 -1.65 0.50 -3.96
CA VAL A 125 -0.74 0.75 -2.83
C VAL A 125 0.30 -0.35 -2.81
N ALA A 126 1.56 0.00 -2.57
CA ALA A 126 2.64 -0.96 -2.38
C ALA A 126 3.69 -0.45 -1.39
N ARG A 127 4.48 -1.38 -0.84
CA ARG A 127 5.79 -1.07 -0.26
C ARG A 127 6.86 -1.46 -1.26
N LEU A 128 7.69 -0.52 -1.68
CA LEU A 128 8.69 -0.79 -2.72
C LEU A 128 9.75 -1.77 -2.24
N LYS A 129 10.09 -2.76 -3.05
CA LYS A 129 11.22 -3.65 -2.78
C LYS A 129 12.57 -2.95 -2.97
N GLN A 130 12.67 -2.07 -3.94
CA GLN A 130 13.89 -1.34 -4.30
C GLN A 130 13.57 0.10 -4.67
N SER A 131 14.55 0.99 -4.53
CA SER A 131 14.42 2.37 -4.97
C SER A 131 14.35 2.38 -6.48
N MET A 132 13.45 3.19 -7.05
CA MET A 132 13.31 3.28 -8.49
C MET A 132 12.67 4.59 -8.92
N HIS A 133 12.96 5.00 -10.15
CA HIS A 133 12.29 6.12 -10.78
C HIS A 133 10.92 5.69 -11.28
N LEU A 134 9.88 6.39 -10.83
CA LEU A 134 8.49 6.10 -11.17
C LEU A 134 7.86 7.31 -11.84
N PRO A 135 7.04 7.12 -12.89
CA PRO A 135 6.38 8.21 -13.57
C PRO A 135 5.29 8.83 -12.69
N TYR A 136 5.19 10.16 -12.67
CA TYR A 136 4.10 10.89 -12.01
C TYR A 136 3.33 11.85 -12.95
N ASP A 137 3.89 12.11 -14.13
CA ASP A 137 3.31 12.90 -15.21
C ASP A 137 3.99 12.47 -16.54
N LYS A 138 3.46 12.91 -17.68
CA LYS A 138 4.04 12.67 -19.00
C LYS A 138 5.49 13.14 -19.06
N ASN A 139 6.39 12.20 -19.32
CA ASN A 139 7.84 12.41 -19.40
C ASN A 139 8.49 12.92 -18.10
N LYS A 140 7.83 12.79 -16.94
CA LYS A 140 8.40 13.15 -15.65
C LYS A 140 8.42 11.93 -14.72
N GLN A 141 9.51 11.80 -13.97
CA GLN A 141 9.71 10.71 -13.04
C GLN A 141 10.23 11.24 -11.71
N VAL A 142 10.00 10.48 -10.66
CA VAL A 142 10.47 10.75 -9.31
C VAL A 142 11.15 9.51 -8.74
N ALA A 143 12.30 9.69 -8.09
CA ALA A 143 12.99 8.59 -7.43
C ALA A 143 12.30 8.27 -6.09
N CYS A 144 11.60 7.14 -6.04
CA CYS A 144 10.92 6.67 -4.84
C CYS A 144 11.79 5.67 -4.06
N GLN A 145 11.75 5.76 -2.74
CA GLN A 145 12.64 5.05 -1.82
C GLN A 145 12.28 3.58 -1.62
N ALA A 146 13.29 2.70 -1.61
CA ALA A 146 13.16 1.30 -1.20
C ALA A 146 12.58 1.18 0.21
N GLY A 147 11.71 0.19 0.41
CA GLY A 147 11.09 -0.10 1.69
C GLY A 147 10.12 0.95 2.20
N ALA A 148 9.79 1.96 1.40
CA ALA A 148 8.79 2.96 1.71
C ALA A 148 7.45 2.64 1.02
N PRO A 149 6.32 3.13 1.57
CA PRO A 149 5.03 3.08 0.89
C PRO A 149 5.03 3.97 -0.36
N VAL A 150 4.33 3.51 -1.39
CA VAL A 150 3.99 4.24 -2.61
C VAL A 150 2.51 4.03 -2.88
N THR A 151 1.86 5.05 -3.42
CA THR A 151 0.51 4.95 -3.98
C THR A 151 0.52 5.35 -5.44
N PHE A 152 -0.28 4.67 -6.24
CA PHE A 152 -0.46 4.89 -7.66
C PHE A 152 -1.89 5.35 -7.92
N ARG A 153 -2.06 6.22 -8.90
CA ARG A 153 -3.35 6.51 -9.52
C ARG A 153 -3.78 5.34 -10.43
N ALA A 154 -5.03 5.36 -10.86
CA ALA A 154 -5.60 4.33 -11.73
C ALA A 154 -4.92 4.23 -13.12
N ASP A 155 -4.21 5.28 -13.55
CA ASP A 155 -3.39 5.28 -14.76
C ASP A 155 -1.97 4.68 -14.55
N GLY A 156 -1.66 4.26 -13.32
CA GLY A 156 -0.37 3.68 -12.92
C GLY A 156 0.72 4.72 -12.64
N GLN A 157 0.42 6.02 -12.67
CA GLN A 157 1.35 7.07 -12.26
C GLN A 157 1.36 7.24 -10.74
N VAL A 158 2.46 7.72 -10.18
CA VAL A 158 2.62 7.94 -8.73
C VAL A 158 1.66 9.03 -8.26
N ALA A 159 0.86 8.71 -7.24
CA ALA A 159 0.11 9.69 -6.47
C ALA A 159 0.94 10.16 -5.27
N THR A 160 1.57 9.24 -4.52
CA THR A 160 2.47 9.59 -3.41
C THR A 160 3.62 8.59 -3.29
N CYS A 161 4.78 9.05 -2.82
CA CYS A 161 5.91 8.19 -2.44
C CYS A 161 6.88 8.94 -1.53
N MET A 162 7.74 8.21 -0.81
CA MET A 162 8.88 8.82 -0.12
C MET A 162 10.06 8.98 -1.09
N LEU A 163 10.73 10.13 -1.07
CA LEU A 163 11.84 10.43 -1.94
C LEU A 163 13.11 9.65 -1.59
N ALA A 164 13.72 9.01 -2.59
CA ALA A 164 15.04 8.42 -2.48
C ALA A 164 16.16 9.48 -2.57
N GLU A 165 15.90 10.59 -3.25
CA GLU A 165 16.84 11.69 -3.43
C GLU A 165 16.12 13.05 -3.34
N ALA A 166 16.84 14.11 -2.95
CA ALA A 166 16.26 15.44 -2.91
C ALA A 166 15.87 15.88 -4.33
N SER A 167 14.74 16.57 -4.46
CA SER A 167 14.19 16.93 -5.77
C SER A 167 13.51 18.28 -5.73
N LEU A 168 13.55 18.99 -6.86
CA LEU A 168 12.89 20.27 -7.05
C LEU A 168 11.63 20.07 -7.91
N PHE A 169 10.48 20.44 -7.38
CA PHE A 169 9.21 20.34 -8.10
C PHE A 169 8.68 21.73 -8.44
N LEU A 170 8.05 21.86 -9.60
CA LEU A 170 7.45 23.11 -10.05
C LEU A 170 5.94 23.11 -9.79
N GLU A 171 5.47 24.16 -9.14
CA GLU A 171 4.07 24.45 -8.82
C GLU A 171 3.57 25.67 -9.59
N GLY A 172 2.26 25.73 -9.79
CA GLY A 172 1.58 26.90 -10.37
C GLY A 172 1.58 26.94 -11.89
N SER A 173 1.11 28.07 -12.43
CA SER A 173 0.92 28.22 -13.87
C SER A 173 2.24 28.32 -14.65
N LYS A 174 2.23 27.90 -15.93
CA LYS A 174 3.37 28.05 -16.85
C LYS A 174 3.95 29.47 -16.90
N LYS A 175 3.14 30.50 -16.61
CA LYS A 175 3.55 31.91 -16.65
C LYS A 175 4.34 32.35 -15.41
N LYS A 176 4.19 31.67 -14.27
CA LYS A 176 4.88 32.01 -13.02
C LYS A 176 5.03 30.75 -12.14
N PRO A 177 5.95 29.85 -12.50
CA PRO A 177 6.18 28.65 -11.71
C PRO A 177 6.86 29.01 -10.38
N THR A 178 6.45 28.34 -9.31
CA THR A 178 7.16 28.35 -8.03
C THR A 178 7.87 27.02 -7.87
N ALA A 179 9.15 27.05 -7.49
CA ALA A 179 9.90 25.83 -7.24
C ALA A 179 9.89 25.49 -5.75
N SER A 180 9.59 24.23 -5.44
CA SER A 180 9.51 23.66 -4.11
C SER A 180 10.56 22.57 -3.95
N ALA A 181 11.48 22.75 -3.01
CA ALA A 181 12.61 21.84 -2.76
C ALA A 181 12.24 20.81 -1.70
N CYS A 182 12.13 19.55 -2.11
CA CYS A 182 11.76 18.44 -1.26
C CYS A 182 13.00 17.60 -0.90
N GLN A 183 13.12 17.25 0.37
CA GLN A 183 14.29 16.58 0.93
C GLN A 183 14.21 15.06 0.77
N VAL A 184 15.36 14.39 0.84
CA VAL A 184 15.45 12.92 0.92
C VAL A 184 14.59 12.41 2.08
N GLY A 185 13.86 11.31 1.86
CA GLY A 185 12.95 10.72 2.84
C GLY A 185 11.66 11.50 3.04
N GLY A 186 11.48 12.64 2.36
CA GLY A 186 10.22 13.38 2.37
C GLY A 186 9.13 12.66 1.59
N LEU A 187 7.90 12.65 2.13
CA LEU A 187 6.72 12.21 1.40
C LEU A 187 6.35 13.27 0.37
N ILE A 188 6.27 12.91 -0.91
CA ILE A 188 5.75 13.76 -1.97
C ILE A 188 4.33 13.35 -2.33
N ALA A 189 3.55 14.30 -2.84
CA ALA A 189 2.21 14.07 -3.35
C ALA A 189 1.98 14.78 -4.69
N PHE A 190 1.26 14.11 -5.57
CA PHE A 190 0.74 14.63 -6.83
C PHE A 190 -0.78 14.53 -6.84
N ASP A 191 -1.44 15.46 -7.52
CA ASP A 191 -2.88 15.42 -7.72
C ASP A 191 -3.30 14.38 -8.77
N GLU A 192 -4.59 14.33 -9.09
CA GLU A 192 -5.15 13.42 -10.09
C GLU A 192 -4.62 13.63 -11.52
N PHE A 193 -3.99 14.79 -11.80
CA PHE A 193 -3.46 15.16 -13.11
C PHE A 193 -1.92 15.13 -13.17
N GLY A 194 -1.24 14.88 -12.06
CA GLY A 194 0.23 14.81 -11.98
C GLY A 194 0.87 16.14 -11.65
N ALA A 195 0.08 17.15 -11.26
CA ALA A 195 0.63 18.36 -10.69
C ALA A 195 1.12 18.08 -9.27
N PHE A 196 2.27 18.64 -8.93
CA PHE A 196 2.81 18.55 -7.58
C PHE A 196 1.86 19.26 -6.60
N ASN A 197 1.55 18.59 -5.49
CA ASN A 197 0.58 19.02 -4.48
C ASN A 197 1.22 19.14 -3.08
N GLY A 198 2.55 19.10 -3.00
CA GLY A 198 3.29 19.33 -1.77
C GLY A 198 4.23 18.19 -1.38
N CYS A 199 5.05 18.47 -0.37
CA CYS A 199 5.90 17.48 0.27
C CYS A 199 6.01 17.69 1.78
N TYR A 200 6.25 16.60 2.50
CA TYR A 200 6.38 16.57 3.95
C TYR A 200 7.69 15.90 4.38
N PRO A 201 8.48 16.48 5.30
CA PRO A 201 8.27 17.79 5.92
C PRO A 201 8.28 18.91 4.87
N PRO A 202 7.52 20.01 5.09
CA PRO A 202 7.48 21.11 4.14
C PRO A 202 8.88 21.70 3.96
N PRO A 203 9.20 22.25 2.78
CA PRO A 203 10.45 22.97 2.57
C PRO A 203 10.62 24.06 3.63
N ALA A 204 11.84 24.28 4.09
CA ALA A 204 12.12 25.38 5.02
C ALA A 204 11.61 26.70 4.41
N PRO A 205 10.92 27.55 5.20
CA PRO A 205 10.47 28.84 4.70
C PRO A 205 11.69 29.61 4.19
N LYS A 206 11.55 30.22 3.00
CA LYS A 206 12.62 31.05 2.43
C LYS A 206 12.93 32.15 3.43
N THR A 207 14.08 32.08 4.10
CA THR A 207 14.62 33.21 4.86
C THR A 207 14.87 34.31 3.84
N THR A 208 13.96 35.28 3.75
CA THR A 208 14.23 36.54 3.05
C THR A 208 15.26 37.28 3.88
N GLU A 209 16.52 36.92 3.70
CA GLU A 209 17.63 37.73 4.17
C GLU A 209 17.62 39.01 3.34
N LYS A 210 16.96 40.03 3.89
CA LYS A 210 16.97 41.38 3.34
C LYS A 210 18.44 41.80 3.30
N PRO A 211 19.02 42.15 2.13
CA PRO A 211 20.39 42.62 2.08
C PRO A 211 20.51 43.82 3.02
N ALA A 212 21.33 43.68 4.06
CA ALA A 212 21.72 44.82 4.86
C ALA A 212 22.40 45.80 3.90
N LYS A 213 21.77 46.95 3.65
CA LYS A 213 22.45 48.07 3.01
C LYS A 213 23.61 48.45 3.93
N GLN A 214 24.83 48.06 3.58
CA GLN A 214 26.03 48.70 4.10
C GLN A 214 25.99 50.14 3.57
N GLY A 215 25.44 51.04 4.38
CA GLY A 215 25.61 52.47 4.20
C GLY A 215 27.09 52.77 4.36
N GLY A 216 27.71 53.25 3.29
CA GLY A 216 29.03 53.86 3.38
C GLY A 216 28.96 55.06 4.31
N GLN A 217 29.86 55.09 5.28
CA GLN A 217 30.27 56.34 5.92
C GLN A 217 31.61 56.74 5.31
N THR A 218 31.54 57.65 4.35
CA THR A 218 32.55 58.68 4.14
C THR A 218 32.44 59.69 5.27
N GLN A 219 33.46 59.78 6.12
CA GLN A 219 34.25 60.99 6.41
C GLN A 219 35.29 60.67 7.49
#